data_AF-A0A4R5CDV6-F1
#
_entry.id   AF-A0A4R5CDV6-F1
#
_cell.length_a   1.000
_cell.length_b   1.000
_cell.length_c   1.000
_cell.angle_alpha   90.00
_cell.angle_beta   90.00
_cell.angle_gamma   90.00
#
_symmetry.space_group_name_H-M   'P 1'
#
loop_
_entity.id
_entity.type
_entity.pdbx_description
1 polymer ?
#
loop_
_entity_poly.entity_id
_entity_poly.type
_entity_poly.pdbx_seq_one_letter_code
_entity_poly.pdbx_strand_id
1 'polypeptide(L)'
;MASGPDALDRRYGQGVRTDRQGRADQPWQRRWTWNRGILDLWFTGRPTEPNLWARYDRRLRHEWAGVAPAHRQFDVPDQPAGTAFDLDGRFVTDVEGFYCAIGEAINGPGGYFGWNLDALHDRLRGRWGAQAPFRLVWHASAVARQHLVAGYDRHRNAPAVTLDSLLQMFAEHGVEVDLR
;
A
#
# COMPACT_ATOMS: atom_id res chain seq x y z
N MET A 1 -50.56 -0.69 -15.57
CA MET A 1 -50.22 -0.74 -14.12
C MET A 1 -48.71 -0.63 -14.01
N ALA A 2 -48.22 0.57 -13.70
CA ALA A 2 -46.81 0.84 -13.46
C ALA A 2 -46.69 1.30 -12.00
N SER A 3 -45.95 0.54 -11.19
CA SER A 3 -45.62 0.91 -9.81
C SER A 3 -44.18 1.40 -9.80
N GLY A 4 -44.00 2.70 -9.54
CA GLY A 4 -42.71 3.27 -9.18
C GLY A 4 -42.47 3.17 -7.68
N PRO A 5 -41.22 3.22 -7.19
CA PRO A 5 -40.94 3.52 -5.80
C PRO A 5 -40.64 5.00 -5.61
N ASP A 6 -41.41 5.52 -4.65
CA ASP A 6 -41.49 6.85 -4.11
C ASP A 6 -40.35 7.16 -3.12
N ALA A 7 -40.10 8.46 -2.98
CA ALA A 7 -39.71 9.15 -1.75
C ALA A 7 -38.50 8.68 -0.92
N LEU A 8 -37.29 9.07 -1.33
CA LEU A 8 -36.21 9.48 -0.42
C LEU A 8 -35.38 10.62 -1.05
N ASP A 9 -36.05 11.67 -1.50
CA ASP A 9 -35.42 12.93 -1.93
C ASP A 9 -35.97 14.08 -1.10
N ARG A 10 -35.25 14.43 -0.02
CA ARG A 10 -35.28 15.74 0.65
C ARG A 10 -34.35 15.74 1.86
N ARG A 11 -33.06 15.91 1.61
CA ARG A 11 -32.16 16.75 2.42
C ARG A 11 -30.79 16.76 1.74
N TYR A 12 -30.18 17.96 1.68
CA TYR A 12 -28.92 18.32 1.00
C TYR A 12 -29.06 18.76 -0.46
N GLY A 13 -29.78 19.86 -0.68
CA GLY A 13 -29.40 20.77 -1.75
C GLY A 13 -28.13 21.51 -1.32
N GLN A 14 -27.06 21.41 -2.13
CA GLN A 14 -26.09 22.47 -2.48
C GLN A 14 -25.09 21.92 -3.53
N GLY A 15 -25.30 22.33 -4.80
CA GLY A 15 -24.26 22.50 -5.82
C GLY A 15 -23.56 21.27 -6.43
N VAL A 16 -24.26 20.42 -7.19
CA VAL A 16 -23.60 19.48 -8.11
C VAL A 16 -22.99 20.29 -9.26
N ARG A 17 -21.64 20.36 -9.33
CA ARG A 17 -20.95 20.82 -10.54
C ARG A 17 -21.09 19.73 -11.60
N THR A 18 -21.77 20.05 -12.69
CA THR A 18 -21.91 19.19 -13.87
C THR A 18 -20.73 19.40 -14.83
N ASP A 19 -20.34 18.34 -15.54
CA ASP A 19 -19.36 18.44 -16.63
C ASP A 19 -19.94 19.15 -17.87
N ARG A 20 -19.12 19.37 -18.90
CA ARG A 20 -19.54 20.03 -20.17
C ARG A 20 -20.70 19.33 -20.89
N GLN A 21 -21.04 18.09 -20.53
CA GLN A 21 -22.15 17.33 -21.09
C GLN A 21 -23.38 17.26 -20.16
N GLY A 22 -23.40 18.00 -19.05
CA GLY A 22 -24.57 18.08 -18.17
C GLY A 22 -24.83 16.82 -17.34
N ARG A 23 -23.85 15.92 -17.19
CA ARG A 23 -23.99 14.73 -16.35
C ARG A 23 -23.57 15.06 -14.91
N ALA A 24 -24.35 14.63 -13.93
CA ALA A 24 -23.96 14.73 -12.53
C ALA A 24 -22.69 13.90 -12.31
N ASP A 25 -21.61 14.53 -11.87
CA ASP A 25 -20.38 13.83 -11.49
C ASP A 25 -20.71 12.98 -10.24
N GLN A 26 -20.68 11.66 -10.38
CA GLN A 26 -21.08 10.73 -9.31
C GLN A 26 -19.84 10.12 -8.64
N PRO A 27 -19.27 10.76 -7.59
CA PRO A 27 -18.03 10.34 -6.96
C PRO A 27 -18.06 8.90 -6.40
N TRP A 28 -19.25 8.36 -6.08
CA TRP A 28 -19.41 6.97 -5.64
C TRP A 28 -19.27 5.94 -6.77
N GLN A 29 -19.51 6.30 -8.05
CA GLN A 29 -19.28 5.39 -9.18
C GLN A 29 -17.79 5.24 -9.50
N ARG A 30 -16.99 6.30 -9.30
CA ARG A 30 -15.52 6.27 -9.43
C ARG A 30 -14.89 5.28 -8.44
N ARG A 31 -15.52 5.03 -7.29
CA ARG A 31 -15.03 4.07 -6.27
C ARG A 31 -15.00 2.61 -6.77
N TRP A 32 -15.87 2.24 -7.70
CA TRP A 32 -16.01 0.87 -8.20
C TRP A 32 -15.14 0.58 -9.43
N THR A 33 -14.88 1.58 -10.27
CA THR A 33 -14.07 1.41 -11.48
C THR A 33 -12.57 1.24 -11.18
N TRP A 34 -12.04 1.92 -10.16
CA TRP A 34 -10.62 1.78 -9.78
C TRP A 34 -10.32 0.48 -9.01
N ASN A 35 -11.27 0.00 -8.20
CA ASN A 35 -11.13 -1.31 -7.54
C ASN A 35 -11.11 -2.45 -8.59
N ARG A 36 -11.95 -2.36 -9.63
CA ARG A 36 -11.87 -3.28 -10.77
C ARG A 36 -10.53 -3.21 -11.49
N GLY A 37 -9.96 -2.03 -11.72
CA GLY A 37 -8.65 -1.93 -12.39
C GLY A 37 -7.50 -2.60 -11.61
N ILE A 38 -7.49 -2.50 -10.28
CA ILE A 38 -6.53 -3.23 -9.44
C ILE A 38 -6.83 -4.72 -9.51
N LEU A 39 -8.07 -5.12 -9.23
CA LEU A 39 -8.47 -6.54 -9.24
C LEU A 39 -8.22 -7.19 -10.60
N ASP A 40 -8.56 -6.54 -11.71
CA ASP A 40 -8.32 -7.03 -13.07
C ASP A 40 -6.82 -7.24 -13.33
N LEU A 41 -5.94 -6.32 -12.89
CA LEU A 41 -4.49 -6.51 -12.96
C LEU A 41 -4.03 -7.74 -12.17
N TRP A 42 -4.58 -7.96 -10.97
CA TRP A 42 -4.27 -9.12 -10.14
C TRP A 42 -4.86 -10.43 -10.68
N PHE A 43 -6.04 -10.39 -11.30
CA PHE A 43 -6.74 -11.55 -11.87
C PHE A 43 -6.23 -11.96 -13.25
N THR A 44 -5.62 -11.05 -14.02
CA THR A 44 -5.14 -11.33 -15.40
C THR A 44 -3.67 -11.75 -15.49
N GLY A 45 -2.88 -11.58 -14.44
CA GLY A 45 -1.46 -11.99 -14.48
C GLY A 45 -0.56 -11.46 -13.37
N ARG A 46 -1.09 -10.63 -12.46
CA ARG A 46 -0.35 -9.89 -11.42
C ARG A 46 0.52 -8.76 -12.00
N PRO A 47 0.93 -7.80 -11.16
CA PRO A 47 1.93 -6.81 -11.54
C PRO A 47 3.26 -7.48 -11.96
N THR A 48 3.76 -7.16 -13.15
CA THR A 48 5.07 -7.62 -13.65
C THR A 48 6.14 -6.52 -13.60
N GLU A 49 5.73 -5.29 -13.30
CA GLU A 49 6.60 -4.12 -13.19
C GLU A 49 6.48 -3.53 -11.78
N PRO A 50 7.59 -3.06 -11.17
CA PRO A 50 7.54 -2.40 -9.88
C PRO A 50 6.83 -1.05 -9.96
N ASN A 51 6.39 -0.54 -8.81
CA ASN A 51 5.85 0.81 -8.63
C ASN A 51 4.53 1.11 -9.36
N LEU A 52 3.83 0.12 -9.92
CA LEU A 52 2.51 0.34 -10.52
C LEU A 52 1.47 0.87 -9.51
N TRP A 53 1.69 0.64 -8.22
CA TRP A 53 0.90 1.18 -7.12
C TRP A 53 1.13 2.69 -6.88
N ALA A 54 2.25 3.26 -7.33
CA ALA A 54 2.66 4.62 -7.00
C ALA A 54 1.67 5.69 -7.48
N ARG A 55 0.99 5.42 -8.61
CA ARG A 55 -0.02 6.32 -9.21
C ARG A 55 -1.30 6.44 -8.39
N TYR A 56 -1.53 5.52 -7.45
CA TYR A 56 -2.76 5.48 -6.67
C TYR A 56 -2.65 6.33 -5.41
N ASP A 57 -3.81 6.72 -4.89
CA ASP A 57 -3.89 7.36 -3.58
C ASP A 57 -3.60 6.37 -2.44
N ARG A 58 -3.40 6.92 -1.25
CA ARG A 58 -3.12 6.18 -0.01
C ARG A 58 -4.08 5.01 0.22
N ARG A 59 -5.38 5.20 -0.01
CA ARG A 59 -6.40 4.17 0.22
C ARG A 59 -6.22 3.01 -0.75
N LEU A 60 -6.04 3.28 -2.04
CA LEU A 60 -5.85 2.25 -3.05
C LEU A 60 -4.48 1.55 -2.93
N ARG A 61 -3.45 2.23 -2.41
CA ARG A 61 -2.19 1.57 -2.00
C ARG A 61 -2.41 0.58 -0.86
N HIS A 62 -3.27 0.90 0.11
CA HIS A 62 -3.65 -0.05 1.16
C HIS A 62 -4.33 -1.28 0.58
N GLU A 63 -5.31 -1.10 -0.32
CA GLU A 63 -5.97 -2.22 -1.01
C GLU A 63 -4.94 -3.06 -1.78
N TRP A 64 -4.03 -2.43 -2.51
CA TRP A 64 -2.94 -3.11 -3.22
C TRP A 64 -2.12 -4.01 -2.29
N ALA A 65 -1.66 -3.47 -1.15
CA ALA A 65 -0.92 -4.24 -0.16
C ALA A 65 -1.76 -5.35 0.49
N GLY A 66 -3.07 -5.15 0.63
CA GLY A 66 -4.01 -6.13 1.19
C GLY A 66 -4.35 -7.28 0.23
N VAL A 67 -4.32 -7.07 -1.09
CA VAL A 67 -4.59 -8.13 -2.09
C VAL A 67 -3.32 -8.95 -2.40
N ALA A 68 -2.14 -8.35 -2.30
CA ALA A 68 -0.86 -8.99 -2.61
C ALA A 68 -0.61 -10.37 -1.93
N PRO A 69 -1.01 -10.63 -0.65
CA PRO A 69 -0.86 -11.94 -0.01
C PRO A 69 -1.56 -13.08 -0.75
N ALA A 70 -2.74 -12.82 -1.34
CA ALA A 70 -3.54 -13.83 -2.04
C ALA A 70 -2.83 -14.36 -3.29
N HIS A 71 -1.82 -13.63 -3.76
CA HIS A 71 -1.06 -13.98 -4.95
C HIS A 71 0.37 -14.38 -4.60
N ARG A 72 0.73 -14.57 -3.32
CA ARG A 72 2.08 -15.04 -2.96
C ARG A 72 2.43 -16.35 -3.71
N GLN A 73 3.65 -16.44 -4.22
CA GLN A 73 4.18 -17.71 -4.69
C GLN A 73 4.58 -18.54 -3.45
N PHE A 74 3.76 -19.53 -3.09
CA PHE A 74 4.03 -20.40 -1.94
C PHE A 74 5.27 -21.28 -2.14
N ASP A 75 5.65 -21.51 -3.38
CA ASP A 75 6.74 -22.43 -3.76
C ASP A 75 8.11 -21.73 -3.91
N VAL A 76 8.19 -20.41 -3.71
CA VAL A 76 9.47 -19.68 -3.72
C VAL A 76 10.08 -19.73 -2.31
N PRO A 77 11.26 -20.36 -2.13
CA PRO A 77 11.95 -20.35 -0.86
C PRO A 77 12.28 -18.92 -0.41
N ASP A 78 12.31 -18.70 0.90
CA ASP A 78 12.81 -17.44 1.45
C ASP A 78 14.27 -17.23 1.00
N GLN A 79 14.62 -15.99 0.68
CA GLN A 79 16.00 -15.62 0.43
C GLN A 79 16.83 -15.79 1.72
N PRO A 80 18.12 -16.21 1.61
CA PRO A 80 18.94 -16.55 2.76
C PRO A 80 19.24 -15.33 3.65
N ALA A 81 19.54 -15.59 4.93
CA ALA A 81 20.00 -14.55 5.85
C ALA A 81 21.24 -13.82 5.30
N GLY A 82 21.33 -12.53 5.60
CA GLY A 82 22.37 -11.64 5.09
C GLY A 82 22.12 -11.11 3.67
N THR A 83 21.03 -11.51 3.00
CA THR A 83 20.63 -10.93 1.71
C THR A 83 20.41 -9.42 1.83
N ALA A 84 20.88 -8.67 0.84
CA ALA A 84 20.57 -7.24 0.71
C ALA A 84 19.37 -7.04 -0.22
N PHE A 85 18.39 -6.27 0.22
CA PHE A 85 17.22 -5.89 -0.56
C PHE A 85 17.22 -4.40 -0.85
N ASP A 86 16.97 -4.04 -2.10
CA ASP A 86 16.90 -2.65 -2.54
C ASP A 86 15.44 -2.17 -2.51
N LEU A 87 15.13 -1.27 -1.58
CA LEU A 87 13.84 -0.61 -1.45
C LEU A 87 13.86 0.72 -2.20
N ASP A 88 13.00 0.84 -3.20
CA ASP A 88 12.77 2.08 -3.93
C ASP A 88 11.86 3.03 -3.16
N GLY A 89 12.46 4.01 -2.47
CA GLY A 89 11.74 4.94 -1.61
C GLY A 89 11.07 6.12 -2.33
N ARG A 90 11.23 6.26 -3.66
CA ARG A 90 10.79 7.45 -4.41
C ARG A 90 9.31 7.79 -4.24
N PHE A 91 8.48 6.78 -3.99
CA PHE A 91 7.02 6.91 -3.89
C PHE A 91 6.49 6.74 -2.47
N VAL A 92 7.37 6.59 -1.48
CA VAL A 92 7.02 6.40 -0.06
C VAL A 92 6.62 7.73 0.58
N THR A 93 5.44 8.20 0.17
CA THR A 93 4.83 9.48 0.56
C THR A 93 3.76 9.32 1.65
N ASP A 94 3.48 8.07 2.02
CA ASP A 94 2.64 7.63 3.13
C ASP A 94 3.05 6.20 3.53
N VAL A 95 2.56 5.72 4.67
CA VAL A 95 2.94 4.41 5.19
C VAL A 95 2.42 3.27 4.30
N GLU A 96 1.31 3.46 3.58
CA GLU A 96 0.77 2.51 2.60
C GLU A 96 1.73 2.34 1.42
N GLY A 97 2.31 3.43 0.91
CA GLY A 97 3.37 3.38 -0.09
C GLY A 97 4.63 2.66 0.41
N PHE A 98 4.98 2.80 1.69
CA PHE A 98 6.07 2.02 2.29
C PHE A 98 5.78 0.51 2.24
N TYR A 99 4.57 0.07 2.64
CA TYR A 99 4.22 -1.36 2.60
C TYR A 99 4.26 -1.95 1.19
N CYS A 100 3.84 -1.18 0.18
CA CYS A 100 3.99 -1.59 -1.22
C CYS A 100 5.47 -1.70 -1.61
N ALA A 101 6.29 -0.69 -1.30
CA ALA A 101 7.69 -0.65 -1.68
C ALA A 101 8.52 -1.79 -1.05
N ILE A 102 8.35 -2.06 0.24
CA ILE A 102 9.07 -3.17 0.89
C ILE A 102 8.58 -4.54 0.41
N GLY A 103 7.29 -4.66 0.12
CA GLY A 103 6.74 -5.86 -0.50
C GLY A 103 7.43 -6.16 -1.83
N GLU A 104 7.60 -5.14 -2.66
CA GLU A 104 8.28 -5.28 -3.95
C GLU A 104 9.79 -5.54 -3.83
N ALA A 105 10.45 -4.87 -2.89
CA ALA A 105 11.88 -5.07 -2.64
C ALA A 105 12.21 -6.53 -2.30
N ILE A 106 11.36 -7.19 -1.51
CA ILE A 106 11.63 -8.54 -1.00
C ILE A 106 11.09 -9.62 -1.94
N ASN A 107 9.88 -9.43 -2.48
CA ASN A 107 9.13 -10.47 -3.18
C ASN A 107 8.87 -10.17 -4.67
N GLY A 108 9.53 -9.15 -5.22
CA GLY A 108 9.40 -8.73 -6.63
C GLY A 108 8.12 -7.92 -6.90
N PRO A 109 7.86 -7.53 -8.16
CA PRO A 109 6.69 -6.71 -8.54
C PRO A 109 5.36 -7.20 -7.95
N GLY A 110 4.59 -6.30 -7.33
CA GLY A 110 3.38 -6.69 -6.58
C GLY A 110 3.67 -7.63 -5.40
N GLY A 111 4.87 -7.60 -4.85
CA GLY A 111 5.25 -8.43 -3.71
C GLY A 111 4.57 -7.98 -2.42
N TYR A 112 4.46 -8.89 -1.45
CA TYR A 112 3.85 -8.63 -0.15
C TYR A 112 4.87 -8.83 0.97
N PHE A 113 5.01 -7.84 1.86
CA PHE A 113 5.79 -7.99 3.09
C PHE A 113 5.13 -7.24 4.26
N GLY A 114 3.80 -7.30 4.33
CA GLY A 114 3.00 -6.57 5.31
C GLY A 114 2.14 -5.47 4.67
N TRP A 115 1.10 -5.04 5.39
CA TRP A 115 0.14 -4.01 4.99
C TRP A 115 -0.29 -3.11 6.18
N ASN A 116 0.20 -3.46 7.38
CA ASN A 116 0.13 -2.71 8.62
C ASN A 116 1.34 -3.11 9.49
N LEU A 117 1.50 -2.50 10.68
CA LEU A 117 2.65 -2.74 11.54
C LEU A 117 2.69 -4.18 12.09
N ASP A 118 1.56 -4.72 12.54
CA ASP A 118 1.50 -6.10 13.07
C ASP A 118 1.89 -7.12 12.01
N ALA A 119 1.34 -6.96 10.79
CA ALA A 119 1.66 -7.82 9.66
C ALA A 119 3.13 -7.69 9.25
N LEU A 120 3.71 -6.48 9.25
CA LEU A 120 5.15 -6.31 9.00
C LEU A 120 5.99 -7.01 10.08
N HIS A 121 5.63 -6.82 11.35
CA HIS A 121 6.31 -7.41 12.49
C HIS A 121 6.30 -8.95 12.44
N ASP A 122 5.16 -9.55 12.07
CA ASP A 122 5.04 -10.99 11.85
C ASP A 122 5.92 -11.48 10.70
N ARG A 123 6.16 -10.65 9.68
CA ARG A 123 6.99 -10.98 8.52
C ARG A 123 8.48 -10.88 8.83
N LEU A 124 8.87 -9.96 9.71
CA LEU A 124 10.25 -9.80 10.18
C LEU A 124 10.71 -10.98 11.05
N ARG A 125 9.78 -11.74 11.65
CA ARG A 125 10.09 -12.99 12.37
C ARG A 125 10.40 -14.19 11.47
N GLY A 126 10.40 -14.00 10.13
CA GLY A 126 10.73 -15.02 9.12
C GLY A 126 9.53 -15.79 8.55
N ARG A 127 9.78 -16.66 7.55
CA ARG A 127 8.81 -17.50 6.79
C ARG A 127 8.02 -16.82 5.66
N TRP A 128 8.47 -15.66 5.17
CA TRP A 128 7.69 -14.85 4.21
C TRP A 128 8.51 -14.05 3.18
N GLY A 129 9.51 -14.67 2.57
CA GLY A 129 10.32 -14.12 1.47
C GLY A 129 11.75 -13.76 1.85
N ALA A 130 12.02 -13.51 3.14
CA ALA A 130 13.34 -13.21 3.66
C ALA A 130 13.57 -13.92 5.01
N GLN A 131 14.77 -14.48 5.19
CA GLN A 131 15.23 -14.95 6.49
C GLN A 131 15.98 -13.81 7.20
N ALA A 132 15.56 -13.47 8.43
CA ALA A 132 16.28 -12.52 9.27
C ALA A 132 17.52 -13.17 9.92
N PRO A 133 18.60 -12.41 10.17
CA PRO A 133 18.78 -10.99 9.84
C PRO A 133 19.08 -10.78 8.34
N PHE A 134 18.71 -9.62 7.80
CA PHE A 134 18.99 -9.21 6.42
C PHE A 134 19.32 -7.71 6.35
N ARG A 135 19.75 -7.24 5.18
CA ARG A 135 20.07 -5.82 4.95
C ARG A 135 19.03 -5.17 4.04
N LEU A 136 18.59 -3.96 4.39
CA LEU A 136 17.66 -3.16 3.60
C LEU A 136 18.36 -1.88 3.14
N VAL A 137 18.62 -1.76 1.84
CA VAL A 137 19.14 -0.54 1.23
C VAL A 137 17.94 0.30 0.79
N TRP A 138 17.68 1.40 1.48
CA TRP A 138 16.52 2.25 1.25
C TRP A 138 16.94 3.49 0.44
N HIS A 139 16.71 3.42 -0.86
CA HIS A 139 17.01 4.51 -1.79
C HIS A 139 15.96 5.62 -1.72
N ALA A 140 16.37 6.87 -1.92
CA ALA A 140 15.50 8.04 -1.84
C ALA A 140 14.74 8.13 -0.49
N SER A 141 15.40 7.72 0.59
CA SER A 141 14.87 7.71 1.96
C SER A 141 14.46 9.10 2.45
N ALA A 142 15.00 10.16 1.85
CA ALA A 142 14.61 11.54 2.10
C ALA A 142 13.10 11.80 1.89
N VAL A 143 12.45 11.08 0.97
CA VAL A 143 10.99 11.19 0.77
C VAL A 143 10.26 10.71 2.02
N ALA A 144 10.60 9.53 2.54
CA ALA A 144 10.04 9.01 3.77
C ALA A 144 10.33 9.93 4.98
N ARG A 145 11.52 10.55 5.06
CA ARG A 145 11.82 11.53 6.12
C ARG A 145 10.88 12.74 6.12
N GLN A 146 10.44 13.18 4.94
CA GLN A 146 9.53 14.33 4.81
C GLN A 146 8.06 13.96 5.10
N HIS A 147 7.67 12.72 4.80
CA HIS A 147 6.27 12.31 4.78
C HIS A 147 5.85 11.41 5.96
N LEU A 148 6.76 10.59 6.48
CA LEU A 148 6.52 9.68 7.60
C LEU A 148 6.96 10.34 8.92
N VAL A 149 6.24 11.39 9.29
CA VAL A 149 6.53 12.23 10.45
C VAL A 149 5.51 12.02 11.58
N ALA A 150 5.90 12.40 12.80
CA ALA A 150 5.01 12.29 13.96
C ALA A 150 3.72 13.08 13.76
N GLY A 151 2.62 12.53 14.28
CA GLY A 151 1.30 13.13 14.13
C GLY A 151 0.21 12.14 14.48
N TYR A 152 -1.02 12.45 14.06
CA TYR A 152 -2.17 11.58 14.23
C TYR A 152 -2.70 11.14 12.88
N ASP A 153 -2.73 9.83 12.66
CA ASP A 153 -3.27 9.25 11.46
C ASP A 153 -4.77 9.02 11.62
N ARG A 154 -5.57 9.93 11.06
CA ARG A 154 -7.03 9.84 11.07
C ARG A 154 -7.58 8.64 10.31
N HIS A 155 -6.84 8.10 9.34
CA HIS A 155 -7.28 6.90 8.61
C HIS A 155 -7.18 5.65 9.48
N ARG A 156 -6.17 5.58 10.33
CA ARG A 156 -5.93 4.45 11.26
C ARG A 156 -6.47 4.70 12.67
N ASN A 157 -6.93 5.91 12.95
CA ASN A 157 -7.38 6.36 14.27
C ASN A 157 -6.32 6.10 15.36
N ALA A 158 -5.04 6.33 15.02
CA ALA A 158 -3.87 5.99 15.83
C ALA A 158 -2.74 7.03 15.62
N PRO A 159 -1.68 7.03 16.46
CA PRO A 159 -0.46 7.77 16.14
C PRO A 159 0.07 7.41 14.75
N ALA A 160 0.55 8.42 14.03
CA ALA A 160 1.12 8.22 12.70
C ALA A 160 2.38 7.35 12.80
N VAL A 161 2.52 6.42 11.85
CA VAL A 161 3.75 5.66 11.67
C VAL A 161 4.82 6.59 11.11
N THR A 162 5.95 6.65 11.80
CA THR A 162 7.09 7.50 11.42
C THR A 162 8.20 6.67 10.82
N LEU A 163 9.09 7.30 10.05
CA LEU A 163 10.32 6.64 9.60
C LEU A 163 11.08 6.05 10.79
N ASP A 164 11.25 6.82 11.87
CA ASP A 164 11.97 6.37 13.06
C ASP A 164 11.32 5.14 13.70
N SER A 165 9.99 5.06 13.75
CA SER A 165 9.28 3.87 14.26
C SER A 165 9.53 2.63 13.40
N LEU A 166 9.63 2.80 12.07
CA LEU A 166 9.97 1.71 11.16
C LEU A 166 11.43 1.26 11.35
N LEU A 167 12.37 2.21 11.47
CA LEU A 167 13.78 1.92 11.71
C LEU A 167 14.00 1.21 13.04
N GLN A 168 13.29 1.63 14.09
CA GLN A 168 13.31 0.95 15.38
C GLN A 168 12.81 -0.49 15.26
N MET A 169 11.68 -0.71 14.58
CA MET A 169 11.16 -2.06 14.34
C MET A 169 12.17 -2.92 13.57
N PHE A 170 12.80 -2.41 12.51
CA PHE A 170 13.84 -3.14 11.80
C PHE A 170 15.02 -3.52 12.69
N ALA A 171 15.51 -2.57 13.50
CA ALA A 171 16.60 -2.80 14.44
C ALA A 171 16.27 -3.88 15.49
N GLU A 172 15.03 -3.90 16.00
CA GLU A 172 14.55 -4.91 16.95
C GLU A 172 14.58 -6.34 16.38
N HIS A 173 14.49 -6.49 15.05
CA HIS A 173 14.61 -7.78 14.34
C HIS A 173 15.99 -8.01 13.71
N GLY A 174 16.99 -7.17 14.04
CA GLY A 174 18.35 -7.31 13.53
C GLY A 174 18.49 -7.00 12.03
N VAL A 175 17.55 -6.25 11.45
CA VAL A 175 17.65 -5.78 10.06
C VAL A 175 18.52 -4.52 10.01
N GLU A 176 19.62 -4.58 9.27
CA GLU A 176 20.48 -3.42 9.01
C GLU A 176 19.85 -2.55 7.92
N VAL A 177 19.61 -1.27 8.20
CA VAL A 177 19.04 -0.33 7.22
C VAL A 177 20.08 0.70 6.78
N ASP A 178 20.36 0.73 5.47
CA ASP A 178 21.24 1.72 4.81
C ASP A 178 20.37 2.77 4.10
N LEU A 179 20.30 3.98 4.66
CA LEU A 179 19.48 5.08 4.14
C LEU A 179 20.28 5.90 3.13
N ARG A 180 19.78 5.98 1.89
CA ARG A 180 20.38 6.74 0.78
C ARG A 180 19.47 7.84 0.25
#